data_AF-A0A533TVW5-F1
#
_entry.id   AF-A0A533TVW5-F1
#
_cell.length_a   1.000
_cell.length_b   1.000
_cell.length_c   1.000
_cell.angle_alpha   90.00
_cell.angle_beta   90.00
_cell.angle_gamma   90.00
#
_symmetry.space_group_name_H-M   'P 1'
#
loop_
_entity.id
_entity.type
_entity.pdbx_description
1 polymer ?
#
loop_
_entity_poly.entity_id
_entity_poly.type
_entity_poly.pdbx_seq_one_letter_code
_entity_poly.pdbx_strand_id
1 'polypeptide(L)'
;MKKPVIRKLPLIPLSIISGVLLLSLVISWMLLSQHAINTTRNLVNLNMLHIASEIRQNDQTLYTLRLESDAQSIAKAHAFAFMIQQNPAIIHDEQKLEEIRKLLDVDELHVSDKNGILVGSTIHSYIGYKYASDPQSKPFLLAIYYKDFKLAQKPMPKGIEKGEMFQYTGVARLDEPGIVQIGYKPERLYRALAAADIGKVANGYRIRQTGTIIVTDLDGKVLSSTDGGNIGKNVTAFGFSDKAFRGYEGSFFENIGGKKSLFIYRIYDDYMVIGSLGIDEIYQRRNQSMLVQIISSIFVFVLMAFFLSRNDKSGTGNTAI
;
A
#
# COMPACT_ATOMS: atom_id res chain seq x y z
N MET A 1 -24.05 4.77 78.59
CA MET A 1 -23.52 4.42 77.24
C MET A 1 -24.55 3.59 76.50
N LYS A 2 -25.27 4.16 75.52
CA LYS A 2 -26.22 3.39 74.68
C LYS A 2 -25.42 2.70 73.56
N LYS A 3 -25.47 1.37 73.50
CA LYS A 3 -24.88 0.58 72.40
C LYS A 3 -25.57 0.97 71.08
N PRO A 4 -24.82 1.20 69.97
CA PRO A 4 -25.45 1.44 68.68
C PRO A 4 -26.16 0.16 68.23
N VAL A 5 -27.49 0.23 68.11
CA VAL A 5 -28.30 -0.84 67.53
C VAL A 5 -28.07 -0.83 66.03
N ILE A 6 -27.25 -1.75 65.54
CA ILE A 6 -27.09 -2.00 64.10
C ILE A 6 -28.39 -2.63 63.60
N ARG A 7 -29.28 -1.81 63.02
CA ARG A 7 -30.54 -2.27 62.44
C ARG A 7 -30.26 -3.00 61.12
N LYS A 8 -30.90 -4.16 60.92
CA LYS A 8 -30.70 -5.01 59.74
C LYS A 8 -31.35 -4.36 58.52
N LEU A 9 -30.60 -4.10 57.45
CA LEU A 9 -31.16 -3.72 56.16
C LEU A 9 -32.05 -4.86 55.60
N PRO A 10 -33.04 -4.55 54.75
CA PRO A 10 -33.80 -5.57 54.04
C PRO A 10 -32.89 -6.27 53.01
N LEU A 11 -32.28 -7.38 53.43
CA LEU A 11 -31.23 -8.06 52.67
C LEU A 11 -31.73 -8.66 51.35
N ILE A 12 -32.94 -9.23 51.33
CA ILE A 12 -33.51 -9.93 50.17
C ILE A 12 -33.67 -9.01 48.94
N PRO A 13 -34.38 -7.86 49.00
CA PRO A 13 -34.51 -6.98 47.83
C PRO A 13 -33.18 -6.39 47.39
N LEU A 14 -32.25 -6.11 48.32
CA LEU A 14 -30.92 -5.61 48.01
C LEU A 14 -30.08 -6.65 47.23
N SER A 15 -30.20 -7.94 47.60
CA SER A 15 -29.56 -9.05 46.90
C SER A 15 -30.09 -9.24 45.48
N ILE A 16 -31.39 -9.10 45.26
CA ILE A 16 -32.00 -9.20 43.92
C ILE A 16 -31.48 -8.08 43.01
N ILE A 17 -31.46 -6.83 43.51
CA ILE A 17 -30.99 -5.67 42.74
C ILE A 17 -29.50 -5.79 42.43
N SER A 18 -28.69 -6.22 43.40
CA SER A 18 -27.27 -6.50 43.17
C SER A 18 -27.08 -7.57 42.08
N GLY A 19 -27.87 -8.64 42.11
CA GLY A 19 -27.86 -9.68 41.08
C GLY A 19 -28.18 -9.15 39.68
N VAL A 20 -29.20 -8.30 39.54
CA VAL A 20 -29.57 -7.68 38.26
C VAL A 20 -28.47 -6.76 37.75
N LEU A 21 -27.87 -5.93 38.61
CA LEU A 21 -26.77 -5.04 38.24
C LEU A 21 -25.54 -5.83 37.78
N LEU A 22 -25.18 -6.88 38.50
CA LEU A 22 -24.07 -7.77 38.12
C LEU A 22 -24.33 -8.46 36.78
N LEU A 23 -25.54 -8.98 36.57
CA LEU A 23 -25.92 -9.58 35.30
C LEU A 23 -25.82 -8.56 34.15
N SER A 24 -26.27 -7.32 34.36
CA SER A 24 -26.17 -6.25 33.36
C SER A 24 -24.72 -5.92 33.00
N LEU A 25 -23.81 -5.95 33.98
CA LEU A 25 -22.37 -5.72 33.75
C LEU A 25 -21.75 -6.83 32.91
N VAL A 26 -22.09 -8.09 33.19
CA VAL A 26 -21.61 -9.25 32.42
C VAL A 26 -22.09 -9.18 30.97
N ILE A 27 -23.38 -8.89 30.76
CA ILE A 27 -23.96 -8.76 29.43
C ILE A 27 -23.31 -7.60 28.67
N SER A 28 -23.18 -6.42 29.30
CA SER A 28 -22.50 -5.27 28.71
C SER A 28 -21.06 -5.59 28.33
N TRP A 29 -20.30 -6.25 29.21
CA TRP A 29 -18.92 -6.62 28.93
C TRP A 29 -18.81 -7.54 27.71
N MET A 30 -19.69 -8.53 27.60
CA MET A 30 -19.73 -9.46 26.47
C MET A 30 -20.08 -8.74 25.15
N LEU A 31 -21.15 -7.93 25.16
CA LEU A 31 -21.60 -7.18 23.98
C LEU A 31 -20.55 -6.16 23.52
N LEU A 32 -19.98 -5.38 24.45
CA LEU A 32 -18.95 -4.40 24.14
C LEU A 32 -17.65 -5.04 23.66
N SER A 33 -17.28 -6.21 24.20
CA SER A 33 -16.10 -6.94 23.72
C SER A 33 -16.28 -7.42 22.28
N GLN A 34 -17.44 -8.00 21.96
CA GLN A 34 -17.74 -8.43 20.59
C GLN A 34 -17.82 -7.24 19.62
N HIS A 35 -18.48 -6.17 20.04
CA HIS A 35 -18.57 -4.96 19.24
C HIS A 35 -17.20 -4.33 18.97
N ALA A 36 -16.31 -4.30 19.98
CA ALA A 36 -14.95 -3.80 19.83
C ALA A 36 -14.14 -4.61 18.81
N ILE A 37 -14.17 -5.94 18.89
CA ILE A 37 -13.47 -6.80 17.92
C ILE A 37 -14.03 -6.60 16.51
N ASN A 38 -15.37 -6.64 16.35
CA ASN A 38 -15.99 -6.51 15.03
C ASN A 38 -15.73 -5.13 14.39
N THR A 39 -15.80 -4.06 15.18
CA THR A 39 -15.47 -2.71 14.73
C THR A 39 -14.00 -2.60 14.31
N THR A 40 -13.08 -3.18 15.09
CA THR A 40 -11.67 -3.24 14.73
C THR A 40 -11.44 -4.04 13.45
N ARG A 41 -12.08 -5.20 13.29
CA ARG A 41 -11.97 -6.01 12.07
C ARG A 41 -12.42 -5.22 10.85
N ASN A 42 -13.57 -4.56 10.93
CA ASN A 42 -14.07 -3.73 9.85
C ASN A 42 -13.12 -2.58 9.53
N LEU A 43 -12.63 -1.88 10.56
CA LEU A 43 -11.66 -0.80 10.39
C LEU A 43 -10.40 -1.29 9.68
N VAL A 44 -9.75 -2.32 10.22
CA VAL A 44 -8.50 -2.86 9.66
C VAL A 44 -8.73 -3.37 8.23
N ASN A 45 -9.82 -4.10 7.97
CA ASN A 45 -10.17 -4.56 6.62
C ASN A 45 -10.38 -3.41 5.64
N LEU A 46 -11.07 -2.33 6.03
CA LEU A 46 -11.27 -1.15 5.18
C LEU A 46 -9.95 -0.46 4.85
N ASN A 47 -9.05 -0.36 5.83
CA ASN A 47 -7.72 0.23 5.62
C ASN A 47 -6.85 -0.65 4.70
N MET A 48 -6.89 -1.97 4.89
CA MET A 48 -6.21 -2.93 4.00
C MET A 48 -6.76 -2.88 2.57
N LEU A 49 -8.09 -2.78 2.42
CA LEU A 49 -8.75 -2.65 1.12
C LEU A 49 -8.35 -1.34 0.43
N HIS A 50 -8.24 -0.25 1.18
CA HIS A 50 -7.77 1.04 0.66
C HIS A 50 -6.35 0.92 0.10
N ILE A 51 -5.42 0.33 0.85
CA ILE A 51 -4.06 0.09 0.36
C ILE A 51 -4.05 -0.82 -0.87
N ALA A 52 -4.79 -1.92 -0.86
CA ALA A 52 -4.89 -2.82 -2.02
C ALA A 52 -5.43 -2.09 -3.26
N SER A 53 -6.43 -1.23 -3.08
CA SER A 53 -6.98 -0.40 -4.15
C SER A 53 -5.98 0.62 -4.67
N GLU A 54 -5.20 1.24 -3.79
CA GLU A 54 -4.15 2.20 -4.16
C GLU A 54 -3.06 1.52 -5.01
N ILE A 55 -2.59 0.34 -4.60
CA ILE A 55 -1.64 -0.47 -5.37
C ILE A 55 -2.21 -0.76 -6.77
N ARG A 56 -3.45 -1.26 -6.84
CA ARG A 56 -4.10 -1.59 -8.10
C ARG A 56 -4.27 -0.39 -9.03
N GLN A 57 -4.65 0.76 -8.47
CA GLN A 57 -4.78 2.01 -9.24
C GLN A 57 -3.43 2.50 -9.75
N ASN A 58 -2.38 2.38 -8.93
CA ASN A 58 -1.02 2.70 -9.32
C ASN A 58 -0.57 1.80 -10.48
N ASP A 59 -0.78 0.49 -10.39
CA ASP A 59 -0.42 -0.46 -11.46
C ASP A 59 -1.15 -0.16 -12.78
N GLN A 60 -2.46 0.13 -12.72
CA GLN A 60 -3.25 0.51 -13.90
C GLN A 60 -2.78 1.83 -14.50
N THR A 61 -2.46 2.82 -13.65
CA THR A 61 -1.97 4.13 -14.07
C THR A 61 -0.60 3.98 -14.75
N LEU A 62 0.32 3.21 -14.16
CA LEU A 62 1.63 2.92 -14.73
C LEU A 62 1.53 2.19 -16.06
N TYR A 63 0.65 1.20 -16.15
CA TYR A 63 0.42 0.47 -17.39
C TYR A 63 -0.06 1.39 -18.51
N THR A 64 -1.05 2.25 -18.21
CA THR A 64 -1.61 3.19 -19.19
C THR A 64 -0.59 4.23 -19.63
N LEU A 65 0.11 4.87 -18.68
CA LEU A 65 1.17 5.83 -18.98
C LEU A 65 2.28 5.22 -19.81
N ARG A 66 2.59 3.94 -19.58
CA ARG A 66 3.57 3.23 -20.38
C ARG A 66 3.09 2.99 -21.81
N LEU A 67 1.86 2.53 -22.01
CA LEU A 67 1.31 2.37 -23.36
C LEU A 67 1.29 3.69 -24.14
N GLU A 68 0.92 4.79 -23.48
CA GLU A 68 0.95 6.13 -24.06
C GLU A 68 2.39 6.55 -24.42
N SER A 69 3.34 6.34 -23.51
CA SER A 69 4.76 6.62 -23.73
C SER A 69 5.31 5.83 -24.93
N ASP A 70 5.05 4.52 -24.96
CA ASP A 70 5.48 3.61 -26.03
C ASP A 70 4.87 4.02 -27.39
N ALA A 71 3.59 4.40 -27.42
CA ALA A 71 2.93 4.85 -28.65
C ALA A 71 3.50 6.18 -29.17
N GLN A 72 3.71 7.15 -28.26
CA GLN A 72 4.29 8.45 -28.60
C GLN A 72 5.73 8.31 -29.11
N SER A 73 6.54 7.47 -28.47
CA SER A 73 7.91 7.24 -28.88
C SER A 73 8.00 6.58 -30.26
N ILE A 74 7.15 5.58 -30.53
CA ILE A 74 7.11 4.91 -31.83
C ILE A 74 6.71 5.91 -32.93
N ALA A 75 5.72 6.77 -32.67
CA ALA A 75 5.31 7.81 -33.61
C ALA A 75 6.46 8.79 -33.93
N LYS A 76 7.20 9.24 -32.90
CA LYS A 76 8.38 10.11 -33.06
C LYS A 76 9.50 9.42 -33.85
N ALA A 77 9.77 8.14 -33.59
CA ALA A 77 10.77 7.35 -34.31
C ALA A 77 10.41 7.18 -35.80
N HIS A 78 9.13 6.90 -36.09
CA HIS A 78 8.64 6.86 -37.48
C HIS A 78 8.71 8.22 -38.17
N ALA A 79 8.39 9.32 -37.47
CA ALA A 79 8.54 10.66 -38.03
C ALA A 79 10.00 10.95 -38.41
N PHE A 80 10.95 10.57 -37.55
CA PHE A 80 12.37 10.71 -37.88
C PHE A 80 12.79 9.83 -39.07
N ALA A 81 12.34 8.58 -39.12
CA ALA A 81 12.62 7.69 -40.24
C ALA A 81 12.05 8.22 -41.57
N PHE A 82 10.87 8.84 -41.52
CA PHE A 82 10.27 9.51 -42.67
C PHE A 82 11.07 10.74 -43.10
N MET A 83 11.54 11.57 -42.16
CA MET A 83 12.41 12.71 -42.48
C MET A 83 13.70 12.27 -43.18
N ILE A 84 14.33 11.17 -42.71
CA ILE A 84 15.51 10.57 -43.33
C ILE A 84 15.18 10.10 -44.75
N GLN A 85 14.02 9.47 -44.95
CA GLN A 85 13.58 9.03 -46.27
C GLN A 85 13.47 10.20 -47.27
N GLN A 86 12.96 11.35 -46.81
CA GLN A 86 12.82 12.53 -47.67
C GLN A 86 14.16 13.20 -47.95
N ASN A 87 15.10 13.17 -47.00
CA ASN A 87 16.43 13.74 -47.17
C ASN A 87 17.49 12.93 -46.40
N PRO A 88 18.11 11.90 -47.02
CA PRO A 88 19.09 11.06 -46.34
C PRO A 88 20.34 11.81 -45.86
N ALA A 89 20.65 12.97 -46.45
CA ALA A 89 21.82 13.78 -46.06
C ALA A 89 21.75 14.29 -44.61
N ILE A 90 20.55 14.36 -44.01
CA ILE A 90 20.38 14.82 -42.63
C ILE A 90 21.09 13.91 -41.61
N ILE A 91 21.37 12.65 -41.96
CA ILE A 91 22.08 11.69 -41.09
C ILE A 91 23.48 12.20 -40.71
N HIS A 92 24.11 12.96 -41.61
CA HIS A 92 25.48 13.46 -41.45
C HIS A 92 25.54 14.97 -41.17
N ASP A 93 24.38 15.62 -40.98
CA ASP A 93 24.27 17.04 -40.65
C ASP A 93 23.92 17.20 -39.16
N GLU A 94 24.93 17.52 -38.36
CA GLU A 94 24.78 17.67 -36.91
C GLU A 94 23.80 18.79 -36.53
N GLN A 95 23.78 19.90 -37.27
CA GLN A 95 22.86 21.00 -37.00
C GLN A 95 21.42 20.56 -37.28
N LYS A 96 21.21 19.83 -38.39
CA LYS A 96 19.87 19.33 -38.73
C LYS A 96 19.38 18.27 -37.75
N LEU A 97 20.25 17.36 -37.31
CA LEU A 97 19.90 16.39 -36.27
C LEU A 97 19.51 17.08 -34.96
N GLU A 98 20.23 18.12 -34.55
CA GLU A 98 19.90 18.87 -33.33
C GLU A 98 18.57 19.65 -33.45
N GLU A 99 18.25 20.19 -34.62
CA GLU A 99 16.94 20.79 -34.91
C GLU A 99 15.81 19.76 -34.80
N ILE A 100 15.99 18.59 -35.43
CA ILE A 100 15.00 17.51 -35.41
C ILE A 100 14.82 16.96 -33.99
N ARG A 101 15.92 16.84 -33.23
CA ARG A 101 15.89 16.39 -31.84
C ARG A 101 14.99 17.29 -30.99
N LYS A 102 15.13 18.61 -31.13
CA LYS A 102 14.27 19.60 -30.46
C LYS A 102 12.83 19.54 -30.97
N LEU A 103 12.63 19.42 -32.28
CA LEU A 103 11.29 19.36 -32.89
C LEU A 103 10.50 18.14 -32.41
N LEU A 104 11.15 16.99 -32.31
CA LEU A 104 10.55 15.74 -31.84
C LEU A 104 10.45 15.68 -30.31
N ASP A 105 11.03 16.65 -29.59
CA ASP A 105 11.08 16.68 -28.13
C ASP A 105 11.64 15.34 -27.57
N VAL A 106 12.87 15.03 -27.98
CA VAL A 106 13.62 13.84 -27.55
C VAL A 106 15.01 14.23 -27.06
N ASP A 107 15.68 13.35 -26.32
CA ASP A 107 17.02 13.62 -25.80
C ASP A 107 18.11 13.16 -26.76
N GLU A 108 17.84 12.09 -27.53
CA GLU A 108 18.81 11.48 -28.43
C GLU A 108 18.15 11.02 -29.73
N LEU A 109 18.87 11.20 -30.84
CA LEU A 109 18.58 10.60 -32.14
C LEU A 109 19.77 9.75 -32.57
N HIS A 110 19.50 8.57 -33.11
CA HIS A 110 20.49 7.61 -33.58
C HIS A 110 20.05 6.96 -34.89
N VAL A 111 20.99 6.76 -35.80
CA VAL A 111 20.78 6.11 -37.10
C VAL A 111 21.92 5.13 -37.35
N SER A 112 21.59 3.93 -37.80
CA SER A 112 22.58 2.91 -38.18
C SER A 112 22.51 2.52 -39.66
N ASP A 113 23.59 1.94 -40.14
CA ASP A 113 23.69 1.32 -41.45
C ASP A 113 23.11 -0.11 -41.46
N LYS A 114 23.18 -0.75 -42.62
CA LYS A 114 22.76 -2.15 -42.84
C LYS A 114 23.52 -3.19 -42.02
N ASN A 115 24.66 -2.84 -41.44
CA ASN A 115 25.46 -3.72 -40.59
C ASN A 115 25.14 -3.51 -39.10
N GLY A 116 24.22 -2.60 -38.77
CA GLY A 116 23.90 -2.23 -37.39
C GLY A 116 25.00 -1.41 -36.72
N ILE A 117 25.79 -0.68 -37.51
CA ILE A 117 26.81 0.28 -37.04
C ILE A 117 26.19 1.67 -37.04
N LEU A 118 26.30 2.38 -35.93
CA LEU A 118 25.78 3.74 -35.78
C LEU A 118 26.57 4.70 -36.67
N VAL A 119 25.88 5.41 -37.58
CA VAL A 119 26.46 6.32 -38.58
C VAL A 119 25.99 7.77 -38.44
N GLY A 120 24.90 8.03 -37.73
CA GLY A 120 24.42 9.37 -37.41
C GLY A 120 23.84 9.42 -36.01
N SER A 121 24.20 10.44 -35.23
CA SER A 121 23.74 10.58 -33.85
C SER A 121 23.86 12.03 -33.37
N THR A 122 22.96 12.45 -32.49
CA THR A 122 23.09 13.72 -31.74
C THR A 122 24.16 13.65 -30.65
N ILE A 123 24.61 12.44 -30.30
CA ILE A 123 25.74 12.15 -29.42
C ILE A 123 26.92 11.66 -30.28
N HIS A 124 27.80 12.58 -30.67
CA HIS A 124 28.88 12.31 -31.62
C HIS A 124 29.82 11.17 -31.17
N SER A 125 30.06 11.05 -29.86
CA SER A 125 30.91 9.98 -29.29
C SER A 125 30.35 8.56 -29.50
N TYR A 126 29.09 8.40 -29.89
CA TYR A 126 28.47 7.10 -30.14
C TYR A 126 28.61 6.64 -31.60
N ILE A 127 29.11 7.49 -32.50
CA ILE A 127 29.33 7.12 -33.90
C ILE A 127 30.33 5.95 -33.97
N GLY A 128 30.01 4.94 -34.77
CA GLY A 128 30.75 3.68 -34.87
C GLY A 128 30.32 2.61 -33.85
N TYR A 129 29.39 2.93 -32.94
CA TYR A 129 28.83 1.95 -31.99
C TYR A 129 28.13 0.81 -32.74
N LYS A 130 28.38 -0.43 -32.31
CA LYS A 130 27.77 -1.64 -32.87
C LYS A 130 26.59 -2.07 -32.03
N TYR A 131 25.39 -2.10 -32.60
CA TYR A 131 24.18 -2.58 -31.92
C TYR A 131 24.29 -4.06 -31.48
N ALA A 132 25.14 -4.84 -32.13
CA ALA A 132 25.40 -6.22 -31.71
C ALA A 132 26.23 -6.34 -30.41
N SER A 133 26.83 -5.24 -29.93
CA SER A 133 27.79 -5.27 -28.82
C SER A 133 27.15 -5.33 -27.43
N ASP A 134 25.89 -4.92 -27.28
CA ASP A 134 25.20 -4.86 -25.99
C ASP A 134 23.83 -5.56 -26.02
N PRO A 135 23.44 -6.32 -24.98
CA PRO A 135 22.12 -6.96 -24.88
C PRO A 135 20.94 -5.97 -24.98
N GLN A 136 21.12 -4.72 -24.55
CA GLN A 136 20.10 -3.67 -24.64
C GLN A 136 19.89 -3.21 -26.09
N SER A 137 20.95 -3.06 -26.89
CA SER A 137 20.84 -2.56 -28.27
C SER A 137 20.58 -3.69 -29.29
N LYS A 138 21.02 -4.91 -29.01
CA LYS A 138 20.88 -6.09 -29.91
C LYS A 138 19.47 -6.34 -30.45
N PRO A 139 18.37 -6.21 -29.67
CA PRO A 139 17.02 -6.44 -30.17
C PRO A 139 16.62 -5.55 -31.36
N PHE A 140 17.20 -4.34 -31.49
CA PHE A 140 16.89 -3.43 -32.59
C PHE A 140 17.48 -3.87 -33.93
N LEU A 141 18.44 -4.82 -33.96
CA LEU A 141 19.00 -5.34 -35.21
C LEU A 141 17.93 -5.97 -36.13
N LEU A 142 16.81 -6.41 -35.57
CA LEU A 142 15.68 -6.91 -36.36
C LEU A 142 15.10 -5.84 -37.31
N ALA A 143 15.27 -4.54 -37.00
CA ALA A 143 14.81 -3.46 -37.87
C ALA A 143 15.52 -3.44 -39.25
N ILE A 144 16.73 -4.01 -39.33
CA ILE A 144 17.48 -4.13 -40.58
C ILE A 144 16.77 -5.11 -41.54
N TYR A 145 16.11 -6.13 -41.00
CA TYR A 145 15.52 -7.23 -41.77
C TYR A 145 14.02 -7.06 -42.00
N TYR A 146 13.32 -6.31 -41.13
CA TYR A 146 11.86 -6.17 -41.17
C TYR A 146 11.45 -4.70 -41.26
N LYS A 147 10.87 -4.28 -42.39
CA LYS A 147 10.46 -2.88 -42.62
C LYS A 147 9.37 -2.37 -41.67
N ASP A 148 8.49 -3.25 -41.20
CA ASP A 148 7.43 -2.91 -40.25
C ASP A 148 7.89 -3.03 -38.78
N PHE A 149 9.18 -3.24 -38.55
CA PHE A 149 9.72 -3.37 -37.21
C PHE A 149 9.52 -2.07 -36.42
N LYS A 150 9.05 -2.25 -35.19
CA LYS A 150 8.97 -1.22 -34.17
C LYS A 150 9.20 -1.85 -32.80
N LEU A 151 9.96 -1.19 -31.96
CA LEU A 151 10.22 -1.61 -30.60
C LEU A 151 10.37 -0.38 -29.71
N ALA A 152 9.48 -0.21 -28.74
CA ALA A 152 9.69 0.65 -27.59
C ALA A 152 10.16 -0.23 -26.43
N GLN A 153 11.33 0.05 -25.87
CA GLN A 153 11.83 -0.70 -24.73
C GLN A 153 11.16 -0.25 -23.43
N LYS A 154 11.17 -1.12 -22.42
CA LYS A 154 10.91 -0.70 -21.04
C LYS A 154 11.92 0.39 -20.64
N PRO A 155 11.51 1.45 -19.92
CA PRO A 155 12.46 2.37 -19.33
C PRO A 155 13.47 1.60 -18.48
N MET A 156 14.75 1.84 -18.69
CA MET A 156 15.84 1.22 -17.95
C MET A 156 17.03 2.18 -17.87
N PRO A 157 17.96 2.00 -16.91
CA PRO A 157 19.18 2.80 -16.88
C PRO A 157 19.93 2.70 -18.22
N LYS A 158 20.58 3.78 -18.67
CA LYS A 158 21.40 3.71 -19.89
C LYS A 158 22.54 2.69 -19.70
N GLY A 159 22.85 1.92 -20.75
CA GLY A 159 24.01 1.01 -20.76
C GLY A 159 25.37 1.73 -20.66
N ILE A 160 25.45 2.97 -21.14
CA ILE A 160 26.71 3.77 -21.19
C ILE A 160 26.85 4.69 -19.97
N GLU A 161 25.77 5.30 -19.49
CA GLU A 161 25.76 6.19 -18.31
C GLU A 161 24.85 5.62 -17.21
N LYS A 162 25.43 5.17 -16.09
CA LYS A 162 24.67 4.62 -14.98
C LYS A 162 23.97 5.74 -14.21
N GLY A 163 22.64 5.78 -14.21
CA GLY A 163 21.86 6.52 -13.21
C GLY A 163 20.48 6.96 -13.65
N GLU A 164 20.30 7.33 -14.93
CA GLU A 164 19.05 7.90 -15.40
C GLU A 164 18.21 6.88 -16.18
N MET A 165 16.93 6.76 -15.80
CA MET A 165 15.97 5.92 -16.52
C MET A 165 15.70 6.51 -17.89
N PHE A 166 15.98 5.72 -18.92
CA PHE A 166 15.90 6.15 -20.30
C PHE A 166 15.10 5.14 -21.11
N GLN A 167 14.38 5.64 -22.11
CA GLN A 167 13.59 4.81 -23.00
C GLN A 167 14.12 4.93 -24.42
N TYR A 168 14.63 3.83 -24.96
CA TYR A 168 14.98 3.72 -26.37
C TYR A 168 13.83 3.15 -27.17
N THR A 169 13.54 3.78 -28.30
CA THR A 169 12.56 3.30 -29.27
C THR A 169 13.17 3.29 -30.65
N GLY A 170 13.04 2.17 -31.35
CA GLY A 170 13.65 1.95 -32.65
C GLY A 170 12.67 1.41 -33.67
N VAL A 171 12.81 1.87 -34.91
CA VAL A 171 12.05 1.46 -36.08
C VAL A 171 13.01 1.18 -37.24
N ALA A 172 12.53 0.51 -38.27
CA ALA A 172 13.30 0.32 -39.50
C ALA A 172 13.52 1.66 -40.22
N ARG A 173 14.71 1.83 -40.79
CA ARG A 173 14.93 2.86 -41.81
C ARG A 173 14.05 2.57 -43.03
N LEU A 174 13.58 3.64 -43.66
CA LEU A 174 12.64 3.56 -44.78
C LEU A 174 13.34 3.72 -46.14
N ASP A 175 14.48 4.41 -46.17
CA ASP A 175 15.32 4.65 -47.35
C ASP A 175 16.21 3.45 -47.70
N GLU A 176 16.84 2.83 -46.70
CA GLU A 176 17.72 1.67 -46.87
C GLU A 176 17.72 0.78 -45.60
N PRO A 177 18.26 -0.46 -45.65
CA PRO A 177 18.37 -1.29 -44.45
C PRO A 177 19.19 -0.61 -43.36
N GLY A 178 18.63 -0.55 -42.15
CA GLY A 178 19.25 0.07 -40.99
C GLY A 178 18.21 0.38 -39.92
N ILE A 179 18.67 0.98 -38.82
CA ILE A 179 17.84 1.28 -37.64
C ILE A 179 17.73 2.79 -37.49
N VAL A 180 16.53 3.30 -37.26
CA VAL A 180 16.29 4.64 -36.72
C VAL A 180 15.88 4.47 -35.27
N GLN A 181 16.58 5.13 -34.35
CA GLN A 181 16.32 5.04 -32.93
C GLN A 181 16.23 6.45 -32.33
N ILE A 182 15.30 6.62 -31.41
CA ILE A 182 15.21 7.79 -30.54
C ILE A 182 15.42 7.35 -29.11
N GLY A 183 15.93 8.26 -28.29
CA GLY A 183 16.06 8.11 -26.86
C GLY A 183 15.46 9.31 -26.14
N TYR A 184 14.68 9.07 -25.09
CA TYR A 184 14.21 10.16 -24.23
C TYR A 184 13.96 9.70 -22.80
N LYS A 185 13.94 10.67 -21.88
CA LYS A 185 13.53 10.52 -20.49
C LYS A 185 12.01 10.67 -20.40
N PRO A 186 11.25 9.61 -20.10
CA PRO A 186 9.81 9.73 -19.96
C PRO A 186 9.47 10.32 -18.59
N GLU A 187 9.63 11.63 -18.41
CA GLU A 187 9.48 12.35 -17.13
C GLU A 187 8.17 12.08 -16.39
N ARG A 188 7.06 11.95 -17.13
CA ARG A 188 5.75 11.62 -16.55
C ARG A 188 5.72 10.19 -16.02
N LEU A 189 6.24 9.23 -16.78
CA LEU A 189 6.32 7.83 -16.37
C LEU A 189 7.30 7.64 -15.21
N TYR A 190 8.44 8.34 -15.24
CA TYR A 190 9.43 8.32 -14.16
C TYR A 190 8.86 8.83 -12.84
N ARG A 191 8.19 10.00 -12.86
CA ARG A 191 7.52 10.53 -11.67
C ARG A 191 6.41 9.61 -11.17
N ALA A 192 5.64 9.01 -12.08
CA ALA A 192 4.61 8.04 -11.71
C ALA A 192 5.21 6.78 -11.09
N LEU A 193 6.30 6.23 -11.63
CA LEU A 193 7.02 5.08 -11.06
C LEU A 193 7.56 5.38 -9.66
N ALA A 194 8.11 6.58 -9.46
CA ALA A 194 8.62 7.01 -8.15
C ALA A 194 7.49 7.22 -7.12
N ALA A 195 6.32 7.69 -7.55
CA ALA A 195 5.13 7.87 -6.72
C ALA A 195 4.43 6.55 -6.39
N ALA A 196 4.41 5.62 -7.34
CA ALA A 196 3.83 4.28 -7.23
C ALA A 196 4.78 3.25 -6.59
N ASP A 197 5.84 3.71 -5.93
CA ASP A 197 6.81 2.85 -5.27
C ASP A 197 6.12 2.02 -4.18
N ILE A 198 5.92 0.73 -4.48
CA ILE A 198 5.27 -0.22 -3.57
C ILE A 198 5.92 -0.20 -2.20
N GLY A 199 7.23 0.05 -2.11
CA GLY A 199 7.97 0.12 -0.84
C GLY A 199 7.44 1.19 0.10
N LYS A 200 6.77 2.21 -0.43
CA LYS A 200 6.27 3.36 0.32
C LYS A 200 4.76 3.33 0.54
N VAL A 201 4.02 2.39 -0.04
CA VAL A 201 2.54 2.42 0.01
C VAL A 201 1.98 2.32 1.43
N ALA A 202 2.61 1.54 2.31
CA ALA A 202 2.21 1.45 3.70
C ALA A 202 2.89 2.51 4.59
N ASN A 203 3.92 3.19 4.09
CA ASN A 203 4.74 4.11 4.88
C ASN A 203 3.90 5.29 5.39
N GLY A 204 3.98 5.56 6.70
CA GLY A 204 3.20 6.62 7.33
C GLY A 204 1.69 6.33 7.43
N TYR A 205 1.22 5.20 6.89
CA TYR A 205 -0.17 4.79 7.04
C TYR A 205 -0.44 4.39 8.50
N ARG A 206 -1.40 5.06 9.14
CA ARG A 206 -1.68 4.90 10.56
C ARG A 206 -3.10 4.41 10.81
N ILE A 207 -3.24 3.21 11.37
CA ILE A 207 -4.52 2.73 11.91
C ILE A 207 -4.55 3.11 13.40
N ARG A 208 -5.21 4.23 13.69
CA ARG A 208 -5.28 4.80 15.04
C ARG A 208 -3.87 4.98 15.65
N GLN A 209 -3.64 4.65 16.93
CA GLN A 209 -2.36 4.91 17.60
C GLN A 209 -1.35 3.77 17.44
N THR A 210 -1.79 2.53 17.56
CA THR A 210 -0.90 1.35 17.60
C THR A 210 -0.95 0.48 16.34
N GLY A 211 -1.89 0.76 15.44
CA GLY A 211 -2.13 -0.11 14.31
C GLY A 211 -1.17 0.11 13.16
N THR A 212 -0.78 -0.99 12.54
CA THR A 212 0.21 -1.05 11.47
C THR A 212 -0.33 -1.82 10.28
N ILE A 213 0.23 -1.56 9.10
CA ILE A 213 0.03 -2.35 7.90
C ILE A 213 1.38 -2.83 7.38
N ILE A 214 1.39 -4.07 6.89
CA ILE A 214 2.50 -4.71 6.20
C ILE A 214 1.96 -5.24 4.87
N VAL A 215 2.68 -4.98 3.79
CA VAL A 215 2.41 -5.51 2.45
C VAL A 215 3.55 -6.46 2.10
N THR A 216 3.22 -7.68 1.69
CA THR A 216 4.17 -8.70 1.26
C THR A 216 3.82 -9.22 -0.12
N ASP A 217 4.79 -9.84 -0.80
CA ASP A 217 4.47 -10.77 -1.88
C ASP A 217 3.85 -12.07 -1.32
N LEU A 218 3.43 -12.96 -2.22
CA LEU A 218 2.82 -14.25 -1.86
C LEU A 218 3.80 -15.22 -1.17
N ASP A 219 5.11 -15.02 -1.35
CA ASP A 219 6.16 -15.78 -0.67
C ASP A 219 6.47 -15.23 0.74
N GLY A 220 5.78 -14.17 1.15
CA GLY A 220 5.89 -13.54 2.45
C GLY A 220 7.08 -12.58 2.57
N LYS A 221 7.73 -12.18 1.48
CA LYS A 221 8.74 -11.12 1.49
C LYS A 221 8.06 -9.77 1.66
N VAL A 222 8.51 -9.01 2.64
CA VAL A 222 7.99 -7.69 2.98
C VAL A 222 8.37 -6.70 1.89
N LEU A 223 7.36 -6.12 1.25
CA LEU A 223 7.50 -5.08 0.26
C LEU A 223 7.39 -3.70 0.89
N SER A 224 6.42 -3.51 1.81
CA SER A 224 6.18 -2.25 2.49
C SER A 224 5.69 -2.45 3.92
N SER A 225 5.96 -1.51 4.81
CA SER A 225 5.39 -1.47 6.16
C SER A 225 5.18 -0.05 6.65
N THR A 226 4.28 0.13 7.62
CA THR A 226 4.01 1.42 8.28
C THR A 226 5.25 2.12 8.81
N ASP A 227 6.19 1.38 9.36
CA ASP A 227 7.42 1.87 9.99
C ASP A 227 8.66 1.76 9.09
N GLY A 228 8.51 1.25 7.86
CA GLY A 228 9.63 0.91 6.97
C GLY A 228 10.52 -0.23 7.47
N GLY A 229 10.13 -0.92 8.54
CA GLY A 229 10.87 -2.03 9.12
C GLY A 229 10.89 -3.27 8.24
N ASN A 230 12.02 -3.99 8.26
CA ASN A 230 12.18 -5.32 7.62
C ASN A 230 11.84 -5.40 6.12
N ILE A 231 11.83 -4.27 5.39
CA ILE A 231 11.67 -4.28 3.93
C ILE A 231 12.71 -5.22 3.29
N GLY A 232 12.23 -6.08 2.38
CA GLY A 232 13.03 -7.08 1.70
C GLY A 232 13.29 -8.37 2.47
N LYS A 233 12.98 -8.42 3.77
CA LYS A 233 13.05 -9.66 4.59
C LYS A 233 11.73 -10.42 4.52
N ASN A 234 11.72 -11.67 4.96
CA ASN A 234 10.49 -12.43 5.11
C ASN A 234 9.67 -11.93 6.32
N VAL A 235 8.35 -12.04 6.27
CA VAL A 235 7.41 -11.64 7.32
C VAL A 235 7.70 -12.29 8.66
N THR A 236 8.30 -13.48 8.68
CA THR A 236 8.82 -14.14 9.89
C THR A 236 9.82 -13.29 10.68
N ALA A 237 10.50 -12.33 10.05
CA ALA A 237 11.38 -11.37 10.71
C ALA A 237 10.64 -10.42 11.68
N PHE A 238 9.32 -10.28 11.52
CA PHE A 238 8.46 -9.60 12.50
C PHE A 238 8.09 -10.49 13.69
N GLY A 239 8.46 -11.78 13.69
CA GLY A 239 8.15 -12.73 14.76
C GLY A 239 6.88 -13.55 14.53
N PHE A 240 6.29 -13.51 13.33
CA PHE A 240 5.20 -14.40 12.96
C PHE A 240 5.70 -15.84 12.81
N SER A 241 4.90 -16.81 13.27
CA SER A 241 5.13 -18.22 12.96
C SER A 241 4.93 -18.52 11.47
N ASP A 242 5.71 -19.45 10.91
CA ASP A 242 5.54 -19.96 9.53
C ASP A 242 4.11 -20.44 9.21
N LYS A 243 3.32 -20.78 10.24
CA LYS A 243 1.96 -21.31 10.11
C LYS A 243 0.86 -20.28 10.42
N ALA A 244 1.21 -19.02 10.66
CA ALA A 244 0.29 -17.96 11.06
C ALA A 244 -0.70 -17.58 9.94
N PHE A 245 -0.25 -17.66 8.69
CA PHE A 245 -1.04 -17.29 7.51
C PHE A 245 -1.50 -18.56 6.78
N ARG A 246 -2.80 -18.84 6.83
CA ARG A 246 -3.41 -20.01 6.16
C ARG A 246 -4.59 -19.59 5.29
N GLY A 247 -4.58 -20.00 4.02
CA GLY A 247 -5.65 -19.65 3.10
C GLY A 247 -5.64 -18.18 2.68
N TYR A 248 -6.74 -17.73 2.08
CA TYR A 248 -6.84 -16.42 1.43
C TYR A 248 -7.02 -15.24 2.40
N GLU A 249 -7.62 -15.49 3.57
CA GLU A 249 -7.85 -14.49 4.60
C GLU A 249 -7.91 -15.13 5.98
N GLY A 250 -7.67 -14.33 7.01
CA GLY A 250 -7.80 -14.79 8.39
C GLY A 250 -7.57 -13.69 9.41
N SER A 251 -7.86 -14.01 10.68
CA SER A 251 -7.56 -13.14 11.81
C SER A 251 -7.14 -13.96 13.02
N PHE A 252 -6.13 -13.49 13.75
CA PHE A 252 -5.63 -14.16 14.96
C PHE A 252 -5.08 -13.15 15.96
N PHE A 253 -4.99 -13.56 17.22
CA PHE A 253 -4.33 -12.76 18.26
C PHE A 253 -2.95 -13.35 18.51
N GLU A 254 -1.92 -12.51 18.44
CA GLU A 254 -0.54 -12.93 18.70
C GLU A 254 0.19 -11.86 19.50
N ASN A 255 1.22 -12.27 20.22
CA ASN A 255 2.09 -11.37 20.95
C ASN A 255 3.38 -11.21 20.17
N ILE A 256 3.55 -10.03 19.56
CA ILE A 256 4.74 -9.69 18.78
C ILE A 256 5.40 -8.48 19.44
N GLY A 257 6.70 -8.58 19.72
CA GLY A 257 7.45 -7.50 20.36
C GLY A 257 6.93 -7.13 21.76
N GLY A 258 6.36 -8.10 22.49
CA GLY A 258 5.81 -7.91 23.84
C GLY A 258 4.43 -7.24 23.87
N LYS A 259 3.82 -6.95 22.71
CA LYS A 259 2.48 -6.37 22.60
C LYS A 259 1.52 -7.37 21.98
N LYS A 260 0.40 -7.63 22.67
CA LYS A 260 -0.68 -8.46 22.14
C LYS A 260 -1.54 -7.64 21.19
N SER A 261 -1.65 -8.08 19.95
CA SER A 261 -2.40 -7.40 18.90
C SER A 261 -3.34 -8.37 18.20
N LEU A 262 -4.41 -7.82 17.62
CA LEU A 262 -5.22 -8.52 16.62
C LEU A 262 -4.55 -8.31 15.27
N PHE A 263 -4.19 -9.41 14.61
CA PHE A 263 -3.71 -9.43 13.24
C PHE A 263 -4.82 -9.89 12.31
N ILE A 264 -4.91 -9.26 11.16
CA ILE A 264 -5.83 -9.63 10.08
C ILE A 264 -5.02 -9.62 8.80
N TYR A 265 -5.17 -10.66 8.00
CA TYR A 265 -4.52 -10.73 6.71
C TYR A 265 -5.53 -11.10 5.64
N ARG A 266 -5.25 -10.63 4.43
CA ARG A 266 -5.98 -11.02 3.23
C ARG A 266 -5.05 -10.90 2.02
N ILE A 267 -5.18 -11.84 1.11
CA ILE A 267 -4.52 -11.79 -0.20
C ILE A 267 -5.34 -10.90 -1.13
N TYR A 268 -4.66 -10.02 -1.85
CA TYR A 268 -5.21 -9.14 -2.87
C TYR A 268 -4.32 -9.25 -4.11
N ASP A 269 -4.84 -9.90 -5.16
CA ASP A 269 -4.09 -10.16 -6.39
C ASP A 269 -2.75 -10.87 -6.08
N ASP A 270 -1.61 -10.22 -6.38
CA ASP A 270 -0.25 -10.76 -6.18
C ASP A 270 0.36 -10.39 -4.81
N TYR A 271 -0.43 -9.80 -3.91
CA TYR A 271 0.05 -9.29 -2.63
C TYR A 271 -0.72 -9.88 -1.46
N MET A 272 -0.05 -10.05 -0.32
CA MET A 272 -0.73 -10.25 0.96
C MET A 272 -0.62 -8.98 1.79
N VAL A 273 -1.75 -8.47 2.25
CA VAL A 273 -1.82 -7.30 3.13
C VAL A 273 -2.17 -7.78 4.52
N ILE A 274 -1.38 -7.35 5.51
CA ILE A 274 -1.53 -7.70 6.92
C ILE A 274 -1.74 -6.40 7.70
N GLY A 275 -2.88 -6.26 8.35
CA GLY A 275 -3.17 -5.17 9.26
C GLY A 275 -3.15 -5.64 10.72
N SER A 276 -2.71 -4.78 11.63
CA SER A 276 -2.71 -5.07 13.06
C SER A 276 -3.26 -3.91 13.90
N LEU A 277 -3.81 -4.22 15.08
CA LEU A 277 -4.15 -3.23 16.11
C LEU A 277 -3.95 -3.81 17.51
N GLY A 278 -3.35 -3.01 18.42
CA GLY A 278 -3.07 -3.44 19.79
C GLY A 278 -4.32 -3.69 20.63
N ILE A 279 -4.32 -4.73 21.46
CA ILE A 279 -5.49 -5.13 22.26
C ILE A 279 -5.92 -4.06 23.27
N ASP A 280 -4.97 -3.31 23.80
CA ASP A 280 -5.22 -2.22 24.74
C ASP A 280 -6.04 -1.11 24.11
N GLU A 281 -5.78 -0.82 22.83
CA GLU A 281 -6.52 0.17 22.05
C GLU A 281 -7.90 -0.36 21.61
N ILE A 282 -7.99 -1.64 21.23
CA ILE A 282 -9.26 -2.30 20.88
C ILE A 282 -10.28 -2.17 22.02
N TYR A 283 -9.85 -2.46 23.25
CA TYR A 283 -10.75 -2.47 24.41
C TYR A 283 -10.74 -1.18 25.22
N GLN A 284 -10.01 -0.13 24.81
CA GLN A 284 -9.96 1.13 25.55
C GLN A 284 -11.35 1.71 25.80
N ARG A 285 -12.18 1.79 24.75
CA ARG A 285 -13.56 2.30 24.83
C ARG A 285 -14.44 1.39 25.70
N ARG A 286 -14.30 0.06 25.57
CA ARG A 286 -15.01 -0.90 26.44
C ARG A 286 -14.69 -0.63 27.90
N ASN A 287 -13.40 -0.51 28.25
CA ASN A 287 -12.95 -0.33 29.63
C ASN A 287 -13.48 0.98 30.22
N GLN A 288 -13.49 2.08 29.45
CA GLN A 288 -14.08 3.34 29.86
C GLN A 288 -15.59 3.23 30.09
N SER A 289 -16.33 2.60 29.17
CA SER A 289 -17.77 2.38 29.32
C SER A 289 -18.10 1.49 30.53
N MET A 290 -17.31 0.45 30.77
CA MET A 290 -17.46 -0.42 31.94
C MET A 290 -17.21 0.35 33.25
N LEU A 291 -16.20 1.21 33.30
CA LEU A 291 -15.92 2.04 34.48
C LEU A 291 -17.10 2.96 34.80
N VAL A 292 -17.65 3.64 33.79
CA VAL A 292 -18.84 4.50 33.96
C VAL A 292 -20.03 3.67 34.45
N GLN A 293 -20.30 2.51 33.84
CA GLN A 293 -21.40 1.63 34.25
C GLN A 293 -21.24 1.12 35.69
N ILE A 294 -20.02 0.80 36.13
CA ILE A 294 -19.75 0.38 37.50
C ILE A 294 -20.05 1.52 38.48
N ILE A 295 -19.55 2.73 38.22
CA ILE A 295 -19.81 3.90 39.08
C ILE A 295 -21.31 4.20 39.15
N SER A 296 -22.01 4.20 38.01
CA SER A 296 -23.46 4.39 37.96
C SER A 296 -24.21 3.28 38.72
N SER A 297 -23.77 2.03 38.62
CA SER A 297 -24.38 0.89 39.33
C SER A 297 -24.20 1.02 40.84
N ILE A 298 -23.02 1.42 41.31
CA ILE A 298 -22.75 1.70 42.73
C ILE A 298 -23.64 2.84 43.22
N PHE A 299 -23.75 3.92 42.45
CA PHE A 299 -24.59 5.06 42.79
C PHE A 299 -26.06 4.67 42.94
N VAL A 300 -26.62 3.92 41.98
CA VAL A 300 -28.00 3.40 42.04
C VAL A 300 -28.18 2.47 43.25
N PHE A 301 -27.21 1.59 43.50
CA PHE A 301 -27.26 0.68 44.65
C PHE A 301 -27.30 1.44 45.98
N VAL A 302 -26.45 2.45 46.15
CA VAL A 302 -26.40 3.29 47.37
C VAL A 302 -27.71 4.07 47.55
N LEU A 303 -28.23 4.69 46.49
CA LEU A 303 -29.51 5.39 46.54
C LEU A 303 -30.65 4.46 46.95
N MET A 304 -30.71 3.26 46.36
CA MET A 304 -31.75 2.29 46.67
C MET A 304 -31.65 1.77 48.11
N ALA A 305 -30.43 1.49 48.58
CA ALA A 305 -30.19 1.12 49.97
C ALA A 305 -30.65 2.23 50.93
N PHE A 306 -30.38 3.50 50.59
CA PHE A 306 -30.85 4.65 51.36
C PHE A 306 -32.38 4.74 51.39
N PHE A 307 -33.06 4.64 50.24
CA PHE A 307 -34.53 4.67 50.15
C PHE A 307 -35.18 3.53 50.94
N LEU A 308 -34.68 2.30 50.78
CA LEU A 308 -35.18 1.13 51.51
C LEU A 308 -34.97 1.29 53.02
N SER A 309 -33.81 1.80 53.46
CA SER A 309 -33.55 2.08 54.88
C SER A 309 -34.45 3.17 55.47
N ARG A 310 -35.00 4.07 54.63
CA ARG A 310 -35.92 5.14 55.06
C ARG A 310 -37.36 4.64 55.10
N ASN A 311 -37.81 3.86 54.13
CA ASN A 311 -39.17 3.30 54.11
C ASN A 311 -39.39 2.23 55.20
N ASP A 312 -38.35 1.50 55.61
CA ASP A 312 -38.44 0.58 56.75
C ASP A 312 -38.69 1.33 58.09
N LYS A 313 -38.41 2.64 58.15
CA LYS A 313 -38.72 3.48 59.33
C LYS A 313 -40.20 3.85 59.45
N SER A 314 -40.97 3.81 58.35
CA SER A 314 -42.40 4.18 58.37
C SER A 314 -43.35 3.01 58.65
N GLY A 315 -42.85 1.76 58.65
CA GLY A 315 -43.68 0.56 58.84
C GLY A 315 -43.81 0.03 60.27
N THR A 316 -43.07 0.57 61.24
CA THR A 316 -43.06 0.09 62.65
C THR A 316 -43.89 0.95 63.61
N GLY A 317 -44.76 1.82 63.10
CA GLY A 317 -45.53 2.80 63.87
C GLY A 317 -47.04 2.54 63.94
N ASN A 318 -47.54 1.30 63.81
CA ASN A 318 -48.96 1.04 64.01
C ASN A 318 -49.29 -0.38 64.50
N THR A 319 -48.87 -0.70 65.72
CA THR A 319 -49.53 -1.72 66.56
C THR A 319 -49.31 -1.37 68.04
N ALA A 320 -50.18 -0.54 68.58
CA ALA A 320 -50.58 -0.59 69.99
C ALA A 320 -51.91 0.17 70.10
N ILE A 321 -52.89 -0.54 70.66
CA ILE A 321 -54.25 -0.13 71.01
C ILE A 321 -54.23 1.13 71.88
#